data_AF-A0A563VZR5-F1
#
_entry.id   AF-A0A563VZR5-F1
#
_cell.length_a   1.000
_cell.length_b   1.000
_cell.length_c   1.000
_cell.angle_alpha   90.00
_cell.angle_beta   90.00
_cell.angle_gamma   90.00
#
_symmetry.space_group_name_H-M   'P 1'
#
loop_
_entity.id
_entity.type
_entity.pdbx_description
1 polymer ?
#
loop_
_entity_poly.entity_id
_entity_poly.type
_entity_poly.pdbx_seq_one_letter_code
_entity_poly.pdbx_strand_id
1 'polypeptide(L)'
;MNNQNISFDDLKKDIKKIIVKNFKKNKETDTLLDVINNISLDIISASFDKEQLFSGNIDARKIKQVAKDYSFSCKTNGRKTRDGIDLLKIKTNRNYLAHGFKSFKDVGKENTAEELLEIKKRVICYLREILQNIEDYISKKEYLK
;
A
#
# COMPACT_ATOMS: atom_id res chain seq x y z
N MET A 1 12.21 -28.25 -33.18
CA MET A 1 11.93 -28.34 -31.72
C MET A 1 11.03 -27.18 -31.37
N ASN A 2 9.82 -27.45 -30.87
CA ASN A 2 8.93 -26.38 -30.38
C ASN A 2 9.48 -25.87 -29.04
N ASN A 3 10.02 -24.65 -29.03
CA ASN A 3 10.34 -23.95 -27.78
C ASN A 3 9.03 -23.49 -27.15
N GLN A 4 8.50 -24.28 -26.22
CA GLN A 4 7.46 -23.81 -25.31
C GLN A 4 8.15 -23.07 -24.15
N ASN A 5 7.85 -21.79 -23.99
CA ASN A 5 8.26 -21.02 -22.81
C ASN A 5 7.42 -21.47 -21.62
N ILE A 6 7.94 -22.43 -20.86
CA ILE A 6 7.31 -22.94 -19.63
C ILE A 6 7.93 -22.19 -18.44
N SER A 7 7.09 -21.60 -17.58
CA SER A 7 7.57 -20.88 -16.39
C SER A 7 8.26 -21.83 -15.42
N PHE A 8 9.25 -21.33 -14.68
CA PHE A 8 9.83 -22.08 -13.56
C PHE A 8 8.75 -22.49 -12.55
N ASP A 9 7.71 -21.67 -12.37
CA ASP A 9 6.63 -21.92 -11.42
C ASP A 9 5.80 -23.15 -11.76
N ASP A 10 5.68 -23.46 -13.05
CA ASP A 10 4.92 -24.61 -13.55
C ASP A 10 5.70 -25.93 -13.43
N LEU A 11 6.97 -25.88 -12.99
CA LEU A 11 7.81 -27.06 -12.86
C LEU A 11 7.48 -27.88 -11.61
N LYS A 12 7.59 -29.21 -11.75
CA LYS A 12 7.52 -30.14 -10.63
C LYS A 12 8.63 -29.85 -9.60
N LYS A 13 8.31 -30.02 -8.31
CA LYS A 13 9.20 -29.71 -7.17
C LYS A 13 10.60 -30.30 -7.28
N ASP A 14 10.74 -31.53 -7.79
CA ASP A 14 12.06 -32.18 -7.90
C ASP A 14 12.90 -31.62 -9.06
N ILE A 15 12.27 -31.15 -10.14
CA ILE A 15 12.94 -30.40 -11.21
C ILE A 15 13.41 -29.04 -10.70
N LYS A 16 12.56 -28.34 -9.92
CA LYS A 16 12.95 -27.09 -9.25
C LYS A 16 14.20 -27.28 -8.39
N LYS A 17 14.27 -28.36 -7.58
CA LYS A 17 15.44 -28.69 -6.75
C LYS A 17 16.70 -28.94 -7.59
N ILE A 18 16.60 -29.63 -8.72
CA ILE A 18 17.76 -29.91 -9.60
C ILE A 18 18.30 -28.61 -10.21
N ILE A 19 17.42 -27.73 -10.69
CA ILE A 19 17.79 -26.41 -11.24
C ILE A 19 18.52 -25.58 -10.18
N VAL A 20 17.96 -25.49 -8.96
CA VAL A 20 18.58 -24.77 -7.83
C VAL A 20 19.94 -25.39 -7.43
N LYS A 21 20.07 -26.71 -7.48
CA LYS A 21 21.33 -27.41 -7.18
C LYS A 21 22.41 -27.13 -8.23
N ASN A 22 22.03 -27.03 -9.50
CA ASN A 22 22.94 -26.68 -10.61
C ASN A 22 23.31 -25.19 -10.63
N PHE A 23 22.43 -24.33 -10.11
CA PHE A 23 22.68 -22.90 -9.89
C PHE A 23 23.93 -22.63 -9.03
N LYS A 24 24.24 -23.54 -8.10
CA LYS A 24 25.38 -23.41 -7.17
C LYS A 24 26.75 -23.79 -7.77
N LYS A 25 26.78 -24.43 -8.94
CA LYS A 25 28.00 -25.00 -9.53
C LYS A 25 28.54 -24.27 -10.77
N ASN A 26 27.71 -23.53 -11.50
CA ASN A 26 27.98 -23.25 -12.93
C ASN A 26 27.83 -21.77 -13.37
N LYS A 27 27.76 -20.79 -12.46
CA LYS A 27 27.63 -19.36 -12.85
C LYS A 27 28.55 -18.45 -12.05
N GLU A 28 29.13 -17.45 -12.72
CA GLU A 28 29.81 -16.33 -12.06
C GLU A 28 28.85 -15.56 -11.18
N THR A 29 29.35 -15.12 -10.02
CA THR A 29 28.57 -14.47 -8.95
C THR A 29 27.74 -13.29 -9.44
N ASP A 30 28.23 -12.51 -10.40
CA ASP A 30 27.51 -11.35 -10.95
C ASP A 30 26.27 -11.76 -11.76
N THR A 31 26.40 -12.77 -12.62
CA THR A 31 25.24 -13.32 -13.35
C THR A 31 24.21 -13.98 -12.43
N LEU A 32 24.64 -14.44 -11.25
CA LEU A 32 23.76 -14.98 -10.22
C LEU A 32 22.98 -13.86 -9.54
N LEU A 33 23.65 -12.76 -9.20
CA LEU A 33 23.05 -11.57 -8.60
C LEU A 33 22.02 -10.94 -9.55
N ASP A 34 22.32 -10.86 -10.85
CA ASP A 34 21.37 -10.34 -11.84
C ASP A 34 20.11 -11.20 -11.94
N VAL A 35 20.24 -12.53 -11.93
CA VAL A 35 19.08 -13.43 -11.95
C VAL A 35 18.28 -13.34 -10.65
N ILE A 36 18.95 -13.23 -9.49
CA ILE A 36 18.28 -13.04 -8.20
C ILE A 36 17.56 -11.70 -8.11
N ASN A 37 18.16 -10.62 -8.63
CA ASN A 37 17.55 -9.30 -8.69
C ASN A 37 16.30 -9.30 -9.58
N ASN A 38 16.38 -9.94 -10.76
CA ASN A 38 15.22 -10.09 -11.64
C ASN A 38 14.10 -10.89 -10.98
N ILE A 39 14.42 -12.03 -10.33
CA ILE A 39 13.45 -12.81 -9.56
C ILE A 39 12.84 -11.97 -8.42
N SER A 40 13.63 -11.15 -7.74
CA SER A 40 13.14 -10.30 -6.64
C SER A 40 12.14 -9.25 -7.14
N LEU A 41 12.42 -8.62 -8.28
CA LEU A 41 11.50 -7.68 -8.93
C LEU A 41 10.23 -8.38 -9.43
N ASP A 42 10.37 -9.56 -10.05
CA ASP A 42 9.24 -10.37 -10.52
C ASP A 42 8.34 -10.80 -9.37
N ILE A 43 8.93 -11.24 -8.24
CA ILE A 43 8.20 -11.56 -7.02
C ILE A 43 7.46 -10.32 -6.49
N ILE A 44 8.13 -9.16 -6.38
CA ILE A 44 7.48 -7.92 -5.92
C ILE A 44 6.32 -7.56 -6.85
N SER A 45 6.51 -7.60 -8.17
CA SER A 45 5.47 -7.29 -9.15
C SER A 45 4.30 -8.26 -9.11
N ALA A 46 4.56 -9.56 -8.92
CA ALA A 46 3.51 -10.58 -8.84
C ALA A 46 2.78 -10.58 -7.50
N SER A 47 3.47 -10.19 -6.42
CA SER A 47 2.93 -10.20 -5.05
C SER A 47 2.27 -8.88 -4.64
N PHE A 48 2.64 -7.77 -5.28
CA PHE A 48 2.12 -6.45 -4.92
C PHE A 48 0.72 -6.22 -5.47
N ASP A 49 -0.27 -6.38 -4.59
CA ASP A 49 -1.65 -6.03 -4.86
C ASP A 49 -2.01 -4.71 -4.19
N LYS A 50 -2.14 -3.65 -5.01
CA LYS A 50 -2.54 -2.31 -4.55
C LYS A 50 -3.93 -2.30 -3.90
N GLU A 51 -4.84 -3.19 -4.31
CA GLU A 51 -6.20 -3.25 -3.77
C GLU A 51 -6.23 -3.91 -2.39
N GLN A 52 -5.30 -4.83 -2.12
CA GLN A 52 -5.07 -5.36 -0.77
C GLN A 52 -4.43 -4.31 0.16
N LEU A 53 -3.53 -3.49 -0.36
CA LEU A 53 -2.86 -2.46 0.43
C LEU A 53 -3.83 -1.34 0.81
N PHE A 54 -4.54 -0.78 -0.16
CA PHE A 54 -5.51 0.29 0.03
C PHE A 54 -6.78 0.00 -0.77
N SER A 55 -7.63 -0.87 -0.24
CA SER A 55 -9.01 -0.96 -0.71
C SER A 55 -9.69 0.40 -0.56
N GLY A 56 -10.80 0.65 -1.25
CA GLY A 56 -11.57 1.90 -1.18
C GLY A 56 -12.07 2.29 0.23
N ASN A 57 -11.67 1.57 1.28
CA ASN A 57 -12.02 1.76 2.68
C ASN A 57 -10.89 2.39 3.51
N ILE A 58 -10.07 3.26 2.91
CA ILE A 58 -8.95 3.91 3.59
C ILE A 58 -9.44 4.78 4.77
N ASP A 59 -8.87 4.53 5.95
CA ASP A 59 -9.03 5.36 7.14
C ASP A 59 -7.67 5.60 7.83
N ALA A 60 -7.64 6.45 8.85
CA ALA A 60 -6.41 6.76 9.59
C ALA A 60 -5.80 5.54 10.30
N ARG A 61 -6.58 4.51 10.64
CA ARG A 61 -6.07 3.28 11.26
C ARG A 61 -5.31 2.45 10.23
N LYS A 62 -5.88 2.27 9.04
CA LYS A 62 -5.21 1.56 7.94
C LYS A 62 -3.92 2.28 7.53
N ILE A 63 -3.93 3.61 7.46
CA ILE A 63 -2.72 4.40 7.19
C ILE A 63 -1.65 4.16 8.25
N LYS A 64 -2.00 4.22 9.55
CA LYS A 64 -1.05 3.94 10.64
C LYS A 64 -0.50 2.52 10.60
N GLN A 65 -1.32 1.54 10.24
CA GLN A 65 -0.87 0.16 10.06
C GLN A 65 0.13 0.04 8.91
N VAL A 66 -0.19 0.59 7.73
CA VAL A 66 0.71 0.57 6.58
C VAL A 66 2.01 1.33 6.87
N ALA A 67 1.93 2.46 7.58
CA ALA A 67 3.11 3.19 8.03
C ALA A 67 4.02 2.36 8.93
N LYS A 68 3.44 1.54 9.81
CA LYS A 68 4.19 0.59 10.64
C LYS A 68 4.82 -0.52 9.79
N ASP A 69 4.05 -1.10 8.86
CA ASP A 69 4.51 -2.21 8.01
C ASP A 69 5.68 -1.80 7.10
N TYR A 70 5.64 -0.56 6.58
CA TYR A 70 6.67 0.01 5.72
C TYR A 70 7.67 0.90 6.47
N SER A 71 7.54 1.04 7.78
CA SER A 71 8.46 1.79 8.65
C SER A 71 8.65 3.28 8.29
N PHE A 72 7.63 3.94 7.74
CA PHE A 72 7.64 5.39 7.54
C PHE A 72 6.85 6.13 8.63
N SER A 73 7.12 7.41 8.83
CA SER A 73 6.40 8.22 9.84
C SER A 73 4.93 8.46 9.45
N CYS A 74 3.99 8.19 10.36
CA CYS A 74 2.60 8.63 10.21
C CYS A 74 2.25 9.81 11.12
N LYS A 75 3.25 10.53 11.66
CA LYS A 75 3.00 11.67 12.55
C LYS A 75 2.47 12.84 11.74
N THR A 76 1.45 13.50 12.27
CA THR A 76 0.85 14.70 11.69
C THR A 76 0.68 15.78 12.74
N ASN A 77 0.41 17.01 12.33
CA ASN A 77 0.02 18.08 13.22
C ASN A 77 -1.40 17.82 13.75
N GLY A 78 -1.49 17.12 14.89
CA GLY A 78 -2.77 16.72 15.49
C GLY A 78 -3.75 17.88 15.76
N ARG A 79 -3.26 19.13 15.94
CA ARG A 79 -4.14 20.32 16.06
C ARG A 79 -4.84 20.66 14.73
N LYS A 80 -4.17 20.45 13.60
CA LYS A 80 -4.70 20.73 12.26
C LYS A 80 -5.47 19.54 11.69
N THR A 81 -4.96 18.33 11.90
CA THR A 81 -5.44 17.12 11.21
C THR A 81 -6.37 16.26 12.06
N ARG A 82 -6.39 16.51 13.39
CA ARG A 82 -7.05 15.64 14.38
C ARG A 82 -6.64 14.18 14.21
N ASP A 83 -5.38 13.95 13.83
CA ASP A 83 -4.78 12.64 13.57
C ASP A 83 -5.62 11.72 12.69
N GLY A 84 -6.34 12.31 11.74
CA GLY A 84 -7.14 11.60 10.74
C GLY A 84 -8.50 11.07 11.24
N ILE A 85 -8.97 11.48 12.42
CA ILE A 85 -10.30 11.07 12.94
C ILE A 85 -11.42 11.38 11.94
N ASP A 86 -11.34 12.55 11.29
CA ASP A 86 -12.35 12.97 10.32
C ASP A 86 -12.37 12.13 9.04
N LEU A 87 -11.25 11.50 8.68
CA LEU A 87 -11.19 10.58 7.54
C LEU A 87 -12.03 9.33 7.79
N LEU A 88 -12.04 8.81 9.03
CA LEU A 88 -12.91 7.69 9.41
C LEU A 88 -14.39 8.07 9.28
N LYS A 89 -14.77 9.29 9.68
CA LYS A 89 -16.14 9.79 9.55
C LYS A 89 -16.56 9.86 8.07
N ILE A 90 -15.71 10.44 7.22
CA ILE A 90 -15.95 10.51 5.76
C ILE A 90 -16.09 9.11 5.15
N LYS A 91 -15.14 8.21 5.42
CA LYS A 91 -15.17 6.84 4.92
C LYS A 91 -16.46 6.11 5.32
N THR A 92 -16.86 6.26 6.58
CA THR A 92 -18.06 5.60 7.12
C THR A 92 -19.33 6.13 6.46
N ASN A 93 -19.48 7.45 6.37
CA ASN A 93 -20.65 8.06 5.73
C ASN A 93 -20.71 7.76 4.22
N ARG A 94 -19.57 7.74 3.52
CA ARG A 94 -19.52 7.32 2.10
C ARG A 94 -20.05 5.90 1.93
N ASN A 95 -19.66 4.97 2.81
CA ASN A 95 -20.11 3.59 2.75
C ASN A 95 -21.61 3.48 3.05
N TYR A 96 -22.12 4.19 4.07
CA TYR A 96 -23.56 4.20 4.35
C TYR A 96 -24.39 4.72 3.18
N LEU A 97 -23.93 5.78 2.51
CA LEU A 97 -24.60 6.32 1.32
C LEU A 97 -24.53 5.35 0.14
N ALA A 98 -23.35 4.76 -0.12
CA ALA A 98 -23.15 3.85 -1.25
C ALA A 98 -23.97 2.55 -1.14
N HIS A 99 -24.17 2.05 0.08
CA HIS A 99 -24.99 0.86 0.34
C HIS A 99 -26.47 1.18 0.60
N GLY A 100 -26.87 2.47 0.61
CA GLY A 100 -28.24 2.89 0.88
C GLY A 100 -28.69 2.74 2.34
N PHE A 101 -27.77 2.51 3.28
CA PHE A 101 -28.08 2.42 4.71
C PHE A 101 -28.51 3.75 5.32
N LYS A 102 -28.03 4.87 4.77
CA LYS A 102 -28.46 6.22 5.13
C LYS A 102 -28.74 7.02 3.86
N SER A 103 -29.72 7.93 3.93
CA SER A 103 -29.93 8.92 2.87
C SER A 103 -28.99 10.13 3.02
N PHE A 104 -28.84 10.95 1.97
CA PHE A 104 -28.15 12.23 2.08
C PHE A 104 -28.77 13.14 3.14
N LYS A 105 -30.10 13.10 3.31
CA LYS A 105 -30.80 13.84 4.36
C LYS A 105 -30.39 13.35 5.76
N ASP A 106 -30.22 12.05 5.95
CA ASP A 106 -29.81 11.47 7.23
C ASP A 106 -28.36 11.80 7.62
N VAL A 107 -27.45 11.84 6.64
CA VAL A 107 -26.06 12.25 6.89
C VAL A 107 -25.95 13.78 7.01
N GLY A 108 -26.69 14.51 6.18
CA GLY A 108 -26.65 15.97 6.11
C GLY A 108 -27.25 16.66 7.34
N LYS A 109 -28.20 16.04 8.05
CA LYS A 109 -28.73 16.59 9.31
C LYS A 109 -27.74 16.52 10.48
N GLU A 110 -26.69 15.70 10.38
CA GLU A 110 -25.70 15.50 11.44
C GLU A 110 -24.59 16.57 11.43
N ASN A 111 -24.48 17.39 10.37
CA ASN A 111 -23.41 18.38 10.22
C ASN A 111 -23.91 19.62 9.46
N THR A 112 -23.49 20.82 9.85
CA THR A 112 -23.73 22.03 9.03
C THR A 112 -22.83 22.04 7.78
N ALA A 113 -23.15 22.92 6.83
CA ALA A 113 -22.33 23.11 5.63
C ALA A 113 -20.89 23.54 5.98
N GLU A 114 -20.75 24.45 6.96
CA GLU A 114 -19.45 24.90 7.47
C GLU A 114 -18.68 23.76 8.10
N GLU A 115 -19.32 22.92 8.92
CA GLU A 115 -18.69 21.76 9.53
C GLU A 115 -18.19 20.76 8.49
N LEU A 116 -18.97 20.51 7.42
CA LEU A 116 -18.55 19.65 6.31
C LEU A 116 -17.34 20.24 5.58
N LEU A 117 -17.28 21.56 5.39
CA LEU A 117 -16.14 22.23 4.79
C LEU A 117 -14.89 22.10 5.65
N GLU A 118 -15.03 22.25 6.97
CA GLU A 118 -13.92 22.09 7.91
C GLU A 118 -13.44 20.63 8.00
N ILE A 119 -14.36 19.66 8.02
CA ILE A 119 -14.02 18.23 7.91
C ILE A 119 -13.22 17.96 6.64
N LYS A 120 -13.69 18.46 5.48
CA LYS A 120 -12.99 18.33 4.19
C LYS A 120 -11.57 18.91 4.27
N LYS A 121 -11.41 20.13 4.79
CA LYS A 121 -10.09 20.77 4.94
C LYS A 121 -9.16 19.93 5.81
N ARG A 122 -9.62 19.48 6.98
CA ARG A 122 -8.81 18.67 7.90
C ARG A 122 -8.39 17.33 7.30
N VAL A 123 -9.29 16.67 6.57
CA VAL A 123 -8.97 15.42 5.84
C VAL A 123 -7.92 15.66 4.75
N ILE A 124 -8.06 16.72 3.96
CA ILE A 124 -7.07 17.06 2.93
C ILE A 124 -5.70 17.36 3.57
N CYS A 125 -5.66 18.14 4.64
CA CYS A 125 -4.42 18.43 5.37
C CYS A 125 -3.78 17.15 5.92
N TYR A 126 -4.57 16.27 6.53
CA TYR A 126 -4.08 14.99 7.03
C TYR A 126 -3.42 14.15 5.93
N LEU A 127 -4.12 13.96 4.80
CA LEU A 127 -3.60 13.17 3.69
C LEU A 127 -2.33 13.79 3.08
N ARG A 128 -2.26 15.12 2.97
CA ARG A 128 -1.07 15.83 2.49
C ARG A 128 0.14 15.62 3.41
N GLU A 129 -0.04 15.71 4.73
CA GLU A 129 1.06 15.47 5.67
C GLU A 129 1.53 14.01 5.65
N ILE A 130 0.63 13.05 5.46
CA ILE A 130 1.01 11.64 5.24
C ILE A 130 1.82 11.48 3.96
N LEU A 131 1.41 12.11 2.86
CA LEU A 131 2.18 12.08 1.61
C LEU A 131 3.56 12.71 1.79
N GLN A 132 3.67 13.82 2.52
CA GLN A 132 4.95 14.44 2.83
C GLN A 132 5.87 13.50 3.61
N ASN A 133 5.33 12.78 4.60
CA ASN A 133 6.13 11.81 5.35
C ASN A 133 6.65 10.66 4.47
N ILE A 134 5.86 10.21 3.49
CA ILE A 134 6.27 9.18 2.52
C ILE A 134 7.35 9.74 1.60
N GLU A 135 7.17 10.96 1.10
CA GLU A 135 8.15 11.63 0.24
C GLU A 135 9.49 11.84 0.96
N ASP A 136 9.45 12.29 2.22
CA ASP A 136 10.62 12.44 3.08
C ASP A 136 11.35 11.10 3.27
N TYR A 137 10.60 10.04 3.59
CA TYR A 137 11.13 8.69 3.78
C TYR A 137 11.85 8.15 2.52
N ILE A 138 11.23 8.32 1.34
CA ILE A 138 11.82 7.91 0.07
C ILE A 138 13.05 8.76 -0.27
N SER A 139 12.95 10.08 -0.12
CA SER A 139 14.02 11.03 -0.48
C SER A 139 15.27 10.85 0.38
N LYS A 140 15.08 10.59 1.68
CA LYS A 140 16.17 10.30 2.63
C LYS A 140 16.66 8.87 2.55
N LYS A 141 16.02 8.03 1.72
CA LYS A 141 16.31 6.60 1.55
C LYS A 141 16.28 5.84 2.87
N GLU A 142 15.36 6.18 3.76
CA GLU A 142 15.21 5.56 5.08
C GLU A 142 14.76 4.08 5.02
N TYR A 143 14.42 3.59 3.83
CA TYR A 143 14.22 2.16 3.54
C TYR A 143 15.54 1.37 3.40
N LEU A 144 16.67 2.06 3.28
CA LEU A 144 18.00 1.45 3.24
C LEU A 144 18.60 1.38 4.64
N LYS A 145 19.46 0.39 4.86
CA LYS A 145 20.31 0.30 6.06
C LYS A 145 21.41 1.34 6.05
#